data_AF-A0A940KPK5-F1
#
_entry.id   AF-A0A940KPK5-F1
#
_cell.length_a   1.000
_cell.length_b   1.000
_cell.length_c   1.000
_cell.angle_alpha   90.00
_cell.angle_beta   90.00
_cell.angle_gamma   90.00
#
_symmetry.space_group_name_H-M   'P 1'
#
loop_
_entity.id
_entity.type
_entity.pdbx_description
1 polymer ?
#
loop_
_entity_poly.entity_id
_entity_poly.type
_entity_poly.pdbx_seq_one_letter_code
_entity_poly.pdbx_strand_id
1 'polypeptide(L)'
;MMGGRWILCLITLLAGLSAKSQRILYSDPDREDSRRMNFEIIGKMNGNFLIYKSIRNKNWISILDNEMKEIGKVEQDYLPDNDRVINVDFFPYGDFAYMIYQYRKKSIVYCAAAKIDPMGQKVGELIALDTSQIGSGDSKIYSVLSSEDKSKIMVFKINSKDRRNFMTTTILLDDKLQL
;
A
#
# COMPACT_ATOMS: atom_id res chain seq x y z
N MET A 1 45.76 7.24 -44.54
CA MET A 1 44.89 7.44 -43.36
C MET A 1 43.56 6.65 -43.48
N MET A 2 43.59 5.33 -43.70
CA MET A 2 42.36 4.51 -43.94
C MET A 2 41.97 3.59 -42.77
N GLY A 3 42.84 3.38 -41.77
CA GLY A 3 42.58 2.46 -40.64
C GLY A 3 41.60 2.99 -39.58
N GLY A 4 41.56 4.30 -39.35
CA GLY A 4 40.73 4.89 -38.29
C GLY A 4 39.21 4.77 -38.53
N ARG A 5 38.77 4.74 -39.80
CA ARG A 5 37.33 4.68 -40.16
C ARG A 5 36.70 3.33 -39.86
N TRP A 6 37.45 2.24 -40.05
CA TRP A 6 36.97 0.88 -39.75
C TRP A 6 36.89 0.61 -38.25
N ILE A 7 37.84 1.15 -37.49
CA ILE A 7 37.84 1.07 -36.01
C ILE A 7 36.63 1.82 -35.46
N LEU A 8 36.31 3.00 -35.99
CA LEU A 8 35.15 3.78 -35.55
C LEU A 8 33.83 3.03 -35.80
N CYS A 9 33.66 2.42 -36.98
CA CYS A 9 32.47 1.59 -37.29
C CYS A 9 32.35 0.35 -36.40
N LEU A 10 33.47 -0.29 -36.07
CA LEU A 10 33.48 -1.47 -35.20
C LEU A 10 33.06 -1.11 -33.76
N ILE A 11 33.52 0.04 -33.26
CA ILE A 11 33.16 0.55 -31.93
C ILE A 11 31.66 0.89 -31.86
N THR A 12 31.07 1.51 -32.89
CA THR A 12 29.62 1.76 -32.93
C THR A 12 28.81 0.47 -32.99
N LEU A 13 29.29 -0.56 -33.71
CA LEU A 13 28.61 -1.85 -33.79
C LEU A 13 28.63 -2.59 -32.43
N LEU A 14 29.78 -2.57 -31.73
CA LEU A 14 29.96 -3.18 -30.41
C LEU A 14 29.18 -2.44 -29.31
N ALA A 15 29.05 -1.12 -29.42
CA ALA A 15 28.22 -0.33 -28.50
C ALA A 15 26.73 -0.70 -28.59
N GLY A 16 26.24 -1.11 -29.77
CA GLY A 16 24.86 -1.56 -29.96
C GLY A 16 24.51 -2.88 -29.25
N LEU A 17 25.49 -3.77 -29.03
CA LEU A 17 25.28 -5.06 -28.35
C LEU A 17 25.08 -4.93 -26.83
N SER A 18 25.40 -3.76 -26.26
CA SER A 18 25.29 -3.51 -24.81
C SER A 18 23.97 -2.83 -24.40
N ALA A 19 23.05 -2.63 -25.34
CA ALA A 19 21.79 -1.95 -25.08
C ALA A 19 20.86 -2.83 -24.21
N LYS A 20 20.66 -2.43 -22.95
CA LYS A 20 19.60 -3.00 -22.10
C LYS A 20 18.27 -2.34 -22.47
N SER A 21 17.38 -3.10 -23.10
CA SER A 21 16.01 -2.66 -23.36
C SER A 21 15.18 -2.67 -22.08
N GLN A 22 14.25 -1.72 -21.96
CA GLN A 22 13.28 -1.71 -20.88
C GLN A 22 12.21 -2.79 -21.15
N ARG A 23 12.07 -3.74 -20.23
CA ARG A 23 11.03 -4.76 -20.27
C ARG A 23 9.83 -4.26 -19.47
N ILE A 24 8.65 -4.24 -20.09
CA ILE A 24 7.37 -3.99 -19.41
C ILE A 24 6.68 -5.34 -19.25
N LEU A 25 6.28 -5.66 -18.02
CA LEU A 25 5.55 -6.87 -17.68
C LEU A 25 4.17 -6.48 -17.16
N TYR A 26 3.18 -7.29 -17.49
CA TYR A 26 1.81 -7.13 -17.03
C TYR A 26 1.41 -8.41 -16.31
N SER A 27 0.72 -8.26 -15.19
CA SER A 27 0.04 -9.38 -14.56
C SER A 27 -1.25 -9.68 -15.31
N ASP A 28 -1.55 -10.97 -15.48
CA ASP A 28 -2.87 -11.37 -15.96
C ASP A 28 -3.96 -11.03 -14.91
N PRO A 29 -5.19 -10.70 -15.34
CA PRO A 29 -6.30 -10.51 -14.43
C PRO A 29 -6.68 -11.84 -13.77
N ASP A 30 -6.99 -11.81 -12.48
CA ASP A 30 -7.53 -12.97 -11.79
C ASP A 30 -9.01 -13.20 -12.14
N ARG A 31 -9.51 -14.43 -12.02
CA ARG A 31 -10.93 -14.76 -12.26
C ARG A 31 -11.88 -14.03 -11.31
N GLU A 32 -11.41 -13.76 -10.09
CA GLU A 32 -12.16 -13.02 -9.08
C GLU A 32 -12.06 -11.50 -9.25
N ASP A 33 -11.15 -11.03 -10.11
CA ASP A 33 -11.00 -9.60 -10.36
C ASP A 33 -12.27 -9.04 -11.01
N SER A 34 -12.79 -7.96 -10.43
CA SER A 34 -13.97 -7.28 -10.95
C SER A 34 -13.66 -5.82 -11.23
N ARG A 35 -14.37 -5.22 -12.19
CA ARG A 35 -14.28 -3.76 -12.46
C ARG A 35 -14.68 -2.89 -11.27
N ARG A 36 -15.32 -3.47 -10.24
CA ARG A 36 -15.76 -2.77 -9.01
C ARG A 36 -14.85 -3.06 -7.81
N MET A 37 -13.75 -3.78 -8.03
CA MET A 37 -12.72 -4.03 -7.03
C MET A 37 -11.99 -2.73 -6.69
N ASN A 38 -11.72 -2.52 -5.41
CA ASN A 38 -10.73 -1.55 -4.96
C ASN A 38 -9.38 -2.27 -4.85
N PHE A 39 -8.29 -1.57 -5.16
CA PHE A 39 -6.95 -2.12 -4.99
C PHE A 39 -5.97 -1.04 -4.55
N GLU A 40 -4.89 -1.47 -3.91
CA GLU A 40 -3.76 -0.62 -3.54
C GLU A 40 -2.45 -1.37 -3.76
N ILE A 41 -1.46 -0.66 -4.32
CA ILE A 41 -0.13 -1.23 -4.54
C ILE A 41 0.70 -1.03 -3.28
N ILE A 42 0.96 -2.12 -2.55
CA ILE A 42 1.77 -2.09 -1.33
C ILE A 42 3.24 -1.83 -1.69
N GLY A 43 3.69 -2.43 -2.80
CA GLY A 43 5.04 -2.26 -3.34
C GLY A 43 5.79 -3.59 -3.47
N LYS A 44 7.11 -3.50 -3.62
CA LYS A 44 8.00 -4.65 -3.75
C LYS A 44 8.72 -4.92 -2.42
N MET A 45 8.56 -6.12 -1.88
CA MET A 45 9.22 -6.55 -0.64
C MET A 45 9.80 -7.95 -0.84
N ASN A 46 11.07 -8.14 -0.48
CA ASN A 46 11.79 -9.41 -0.63
C ASN A 46 11.65 -10.05 -2.04
N GLY A 47 11.64 -9.24 -3.10
CA GLY A 47 11.51 -9.73 -4.47
C GLY A 47 10.08 -9.94 -4.97
N ASN A 48 9.08 -9.91 -4.09
CA ASN A 48 7.66 -10.07 -4.42
C ASN A 48 6.97 -8.72 -4.56
N PHE A 49 6.01 -8.61 -5.47
CA PHE A 49 5.09 -7.48 -5.55
C PHE A 49 3.81 -7.82 -4.80
N LEU A 50 3.39 -6.95 -3.90
CA LEU A 50 2.17 -7.16 -3.12
C LEU A 50 1.10 -6.14 -3.54
N ILE A 51 -0.09 -6.66 -3.79
CA ILE A 51 -1.26 -5.87 -4.22
C ILE A 51 -2.41 -6.22 -3.30
N TYR A 52 -2.86 -5.23 -2.53
CA TYR A 52 -4.10 -5.35 -1.78
C TYR A 52 -5.29 -5.24 -2.74
N LYS A 53 -6.28 -6.11 -2.55
CA LYS A 53 -7.51 -6.14 -3.33
C LYS A 53 -8.69 -6.29 -2.39
N SER A 54 -9.78 -5.59 -2.70
CA SER A 54 -11.01 -5.62 -1.93
C SER A 54 -12.25 -5.62 -2.83
N ILE A 55 -13.15 -6.58 -2.55
CA ILE A 55 -14.46 -6.67 -3.19
C ILE A 55 -15.51 -6.83 -2.09
N ARG A 56 -16.37 -5.82 -1.92
CA ARG A 56 -17.36 -5.75 -0.83
C ARG A 56 -16.65 -5.82 0.53
N ASN A 57 -16.81 -6.93 1.26
CA ASN A 57 -16.19 -7.15 2.56
C ASN A 57 -15.04 -8.17 2.49
N LYS A 58 -14.75 -8.72 1.31
CA LYS A 58 -13.60 -9.61 1.12
C LYS A 58 -12.37 -8.77 0.82
N ASN A 59 -11.30 -9.04 1.56
CA ASN A 59 -10.05 -8.31 1.48
C ASN A 59 -8.90 -9.32 1.46
N TRP A 60 -8.01 -9.19 0.48
CA TRP A 60 -6.86 -10.08 0.35
C TRP A 60 -5.66 -9.36 -0.23
N ILE A 61 -4.49 -9.96 -0.09
CA ILE A 61 -3.26 -9.51 -0.72
C ILE A 61 -2.83 -10.58 -1.72
N SER A 62 -2.75 -10.20 -3.00
CA SER A 62 -2.11 -10.99 -4.06
C SER A 62 -0.60 -10.74 -4.01
N ILE A 63 0.18 -11.81 -4.15
CA ILE A 63 1.64 -11.82 -4.12
C ILE A 63 2.10 -12.25 -5.50
N LEU A 64 2.88 -11.42 -6.16
CA LEU A 64 3.36 -11.67 -7.52
C LEU A 64 4.89 -11.75 -7.52
N ASP A 65 5.43 -12.61 -8.37
CA ASP A 65 6.86 -12.73 -8.58
C ASP A 65 7.41 -11.64 -9.52
N ASN A 66 8.71 -11.70 -9.84
CA ASN A 66 9.36 -10.76 -10.75
C ASN A 66 8.92 -10.87 -12.22
N GLU A 67 8.14 -11.90 -12.56
CA GLU A 67 7.53 -12.08 -13.87
C GLU A 67 6.06 -11.62 -13.89
N MET A 68 5.59 -10.98 -12.80
CA MET A 68 4.20 -10.54 -12.60
C MET A 68 3.20 -11.70 -12.58
N LYS A 69 3.65 -12.91 -12.23
CA LYS A 69 2.78 -14.06 -12.02
C LYS A 69 2.35 -14.13 -10.57
N GLU A 70 1.04 -14.30 -10.32
CA GLU A 70 0.54 -14.51 -8.96
C GLU A 70 1.04 -15.86 -8.41
N ILE A 71 1.79 -15.79 -7.31
CA ILE A 71 2.39 -16.93 -6.60
C ILE A 71 1.72 -17.18 -5.24
N GLY A 72 0.84 -16.29 -4.80
CA GLY A 72 0.10 -16.48 -3.56
C GLY A 72 -1.00 -15.44 -3.36
N LYS A 73 -1.96 -15.81 -2.52
CA LYS A 73 -3.11 -14.98 -2.13
C LYS A 73 -3.36 -15.19 -0.65
N VAL A 74 -3.42 -14.10 0.12
CA VAL A 74 -3.62 -14.15 1.57
C VAL A 74 -4.80 -13.30 1.98
N GLU A 75 -5.83 -13.94 2.52
CA GLU A 75 -7.01 -13.26 3.06
C GLU A 75 -6.65 -12.47 4.34
N GLN A 76 -7.25 -11.29 4.49
CA GLN A 76 -6.99 -10.39 5.61
C GLN A 76 -8.09 -10.54 6.67
N ASP A 77 -8.23 -11.74 7.24
CA ASP A 77 -9.36 -12.16 8.11
C ASP A 77 -9.47 -11.40 9.44
N TYR A 78 -8.46 -10.61 9.79
CA TYR A 78 -8.50 -9.72 10.94
C TYR A 78 -9.24 -8.41 10.64
N LEU A 79 -9.47 -8.10 9.36
CA LEU A 79 -10.40 -7.05 8.99
C LEU A 79 -11.81 -7.51 9.34
N PRO A 80 -12.64 -6.62 9.91
CA PRO A 80 -13.93 -7.07 10.40
C PRO A 80 -14.89 -7.37 9.25
N ASP A 81 -15.33 -8.62 9.13
CA ASP A 81 -16.21 -9.08 8.03
C ASP A 81 -17.60 -8.43 8.03
N ASN A 82 -18.12 -8.16 9.24
CA ASN A 82 -19.45 -7.58 9.44
C ASN A 82 -19.44 -6.07 9.59
N ASP A 83 -18.27 -5.49 9.87
CA ASP A 83 -18.11 -4.04 10.01
C ASP A 83 -17.55 -3.48 8.70
N ARG A 84 -17.98 -2.28 8.33
CA ARG A 84 -17.59 -1.72 7.02
C ARG A 84 -16.17 -1.15 7.11
N VAL A 85 -15.25 -1.72 6.35
CA VAL A 85 -13.94 -1.09 6.07
C VAL A 85 -14.18 0.16 5.20
N ILE A 86 -13.74 1.31 5.69
CA ILE A 86 -13.92 2.62 5.04
C ILE A 86 -12.75 2.90 4.10
N ASN A 87 -11.53 2.68 4.59
CA ASN A 87 -10.31 2.96 3.85
C ASN A 87 -9.16 2.12 4.45
N VAL A 88 -8.22 1.78 3.59
CA VAL A 88 -6.94 1.14 3.88
C VAL A 88 -5.89 2.01 3.20
N ASP A 89 -4.77 2.25 3.86
CA ASP A 89 -3.60 2.91 3.33
C ASP A 89 -2.37 2.06 3.71
N PHE A 90 -1.42 1.84 2.78
CA PHE A 90 -0.20 1.05 3.03
C PHE A 90 1.07 1.90 3.09
N PHE A 91 1.94 1.57 4.05
CA PHE A 91 3.22 2.23 4.30
C PHE A 91 4.35 1.18 4.28
N PRO A 92 4.97 0.92 3.11
CA PRO A 92 6.01 -0.10 2.98
C PRO A 92 7.33 0.33 3.61
N TYR A 93 7.96 -0.59 4.32
CA TYR A 93 9.33 -0.58 4.81
C TYR A 93 10.16 -1.62 4.03
N GLY A 94 11.43 -1.81 4.38
CA GLY A 94 12.31 -2.70 3.61
C GLY A 94 11.83 -4.16 3.54
N ASP A 95 11.32 -4.68 4.65
CA ASP A 95 10.97 -6.09 4.86
C ASP A 95 9.55 -6.30 5.42
N PHE A 96 8.76 -5.24 5.56
CA PHE A 96 7.36 -5.30 5.97
C PHE A 96 6.61 -4.07 5.46
N ALA A 97 5.29 -4.03 5.61
CA ALA A 97 4.49 -2.82 5.44
C ALA A 97 3.55 -2.64 6.63
N TYR A 98 3.30 -1.39 7.04
CA TYR A 98 2.12 -1.11 7.87
C TYR A 98 0.91 -0.95 6.97
N MET A 99 -0.14 -1.69 7.28
CA MET A 99 -1.47 -1.49 6.75
C MET A 99 -2.26 -0.71 7.78
N ILE A 100 -2.57 0.55 7.51
CA ILE A 100 -3.37 1.40 8.39
C ILE A 100 -4.77 1.47 7.80
N TYR A 101 -5.76 1.03 8.57
CA TYR A 101 -7.11 0.88 8.09
C TYR A 101 -8.12 1.50 9.04
N GLN A 102 -9.25 1.90 8.46
CA GLN A 102 -10.37 2.48 9.14
C GLN A 102 -11.58 1.60 8.93
N TYR A 103 -12.29 1.28 10.01
CA TYR A 103 -13.55 0.55 9.92
C TYR A 103 -14.59 1.16 10.85
N ARG A 104 -15.85 1.05 10.42
CA ARG A 104 -16.99 1.55 11.17
C ARG A 104 -17.72 0.41 11.86
N LYS A 105 -17.82 0.51 13.18
CA LYS A 105 -18.68 -0.34 14.02
C LYS A 105 -19.67 0.53 14.77
N LYS A 106 -20.95 0.43 14.41
CA LYS A 106 -22.03 1.31 14.90
C LYS A 106 -21.72 2.81 14.64
N SER A 107 -21.70 3.63 15.68
CA SER A 107 -21.40 5.06 15.64
C SER A 107 -19.93 5.39 15.91
N ILE A 108 -19.03 4.40 15.87
CA ILE A 108 -17.61 4.58 16.14
C ILE A 108 -16.80 4.15 14.91
N VAL A 109 -15.89 5.02 14.49
CA VAL A 109 -14.84 4.69 13.52
C VAL A 109 -13.55 4.43 14.27
N TYR A 110 -12.98 3.26 14.01
CA TYR A 110 -11.72 2.80 14.56
C TYR A 110 -10.64 3.02 13.52
N CYS A 111 -9.49 3.54 13.94
CA CYS A 111 -8.27 3.56 13.15
C CYS A 111 -7.28 2.60 13.80
N ALA A 112 -6.84 1.61 13.04
CA ALA A 112 -5.94 0.56 13.51
C ALA A 112 -4.85 0.29 12.48
N ALA A 113 -3.76 -0.33 12.91
CA ALA A 113 -2.67 -0.78 12.07
C ALA A 113 -2.43 -2.28 12.22
N ALA A 114 -2.06 -2.91 11.11
CA ALA A 114 -1.53 -4.26 11.04
C ALA A 114 -0.13 -4.21 10.41
N LYS A 115 0.79 -5.05 10.88
CA LYS A 115 2.09 -5.25 10.23
C LYS A 115 1.99 -6.42 9.25
N ILE A 116 2.36 -6.19 8.00
CA ILE A 116 2.26 -7.15 6.91
C ILE A 116 3.67 -7.55 6.46
N ASP A 117 3.94 -8.85 6.35
CA ASP A 117 5.23 -9.36 5.88
C ASP A 117 5.29 -9.44 4.33
N PRO A 118 6.45 -9.80 3.74
CA PRO A 118 6.60 -9.93 2.29
C PRO A 118 5.79 -11.07 1.66
N MET A 119 5.12 -11.89 2.47
CA MET A 119 4.21 -12.95 2.06
C MET A 119 2.75 -12.56 2.31
N GLY A 120 2.45 -11.28 2.57
CA GLY A 120 1.09 -10.78 2.76
C GLY A 120 0.43 -11.19 4.07
N GLN A 121 1.18 -11.78 5.01
CA GLN A 121 0.67 -12.27 6.28
C GLN A 121 0.72 -11.18 7.36
N LYS A 122 -0.29 -11.15 8.24
CA LYS A 122 -0.28 -10.30 9.42
C LYS A 122 0.68 -10.83 10.48
N VAL A 123 1.71 -10.06 10.79
CA VAL A 123 2.68 -10.35 11.86
C VAL A 123 2.33 -9.56 13.12
N GLY A 124 2.37 -10.25 14.27
CA GLY A 124 2.11 -9.61 15.57
C GLY A 124 0.65 -9.24 15.80
N GLU A 125 0.43 -8.37 16.79
CA GLU A 125 -0.90 -7.90 17.17
C GLU A 125 -1.34 -6.66 16.38
N LEU A 126 -2.66 -6.42 16.35
CA LEU A 126 -3.22 -5.19 15.80
C LEU A 126 -2.94 -4.02 16.75
N ILE A 127 -2.56 -2.88 16.19
CA ILE A 127 -2.24 -1.67 16.96
C ILE A 127 -3.43 -0.71 16.82
N ALA A 128 -4.08 -0.38 17.93
CA ALA A 128 -5.13 0.64 17.96
C ALA A 128 -4.50 2.04 17.93
N LEU A 129 -4.87 2.86 16.95
CA LEU A 129 -4.30 4.21 16.77
C LEU A 129 -5.21 5.30 17.34
N ASP A 130 -6.50 5.27 17.00
CA ASP A 130 -7.48 6.22 17.52
C ASP A 130 -8.92 5.71 17.31
N THR A 131 -9.88 6.30 18.02
CA THR A 131 -11.31 6.11 17.80
C THR A 131 -12.04 7.45 17.73
N SER A 132 -13.07 7.51 16.90
CA SER A 132 -13.91 8.71 16.77
C SER A 132 -15.36 8.32 16.77
N GLN A 133 -16.14 8.96 17.64
CA GLN A 133 -17.58 8.87 17.58
C GLN A 133 -18.10 9.78 16.46
N ILE A 134 -18.93 9.21 15.59
CA ILE A 134 -19.55 9.91 14.48
C ILE A 134 -21.06 9.76 14.47
N GLY A 135 -21.72 10.75 13.86
CA GLY A 135 -23.12 10.65 13.49
C GLY A 135 -23.33 9.82 12.21
N SER A 136 -24.18 10.31 11.31
CA SER A 136 -24.46 9.65 10.03
C SER A 136 -23.40 9.98 8.97
N GLY A 137 -22.98 8.97 8.21
CA GLY A 137 -22.03 9.10 7.10
C GLY A 137 -20.90 8.07 7.15
N ASP A 138 -20.44 7.63 5.98
CA ASP A 138 -19.42 6.58 5.82
C ASP A 138 -18.15 7.11 5.15
N SER A 139 -17.83 8.39 5.35
CA SER A 139 -16.64 9.02 4.78
C SER A 139 -15.39 8.68 5.58
N LYS A 140 -14.23 8.68 4.89
CA LYS A 140 -12.89 8.71 5.51
C LYS A 140 -12.83 9.84 6.56
N ILE A 141 -12.32 9.53 7.75
CA ILE A 141 -12.19 10.48 8.87
C ILE A 141 -10.72 10.78 9.12
N TYR A 142 -9.92 9.71 9.22
CA TYR A 142 -8.50 9.80 9.42
C TYR A 142 -7.79 9.91 8.09
N SER A 143 -6.85 10.82 8.02
CA SER A 143 -5.83 10.88 6.99
C SER A 143 -4.51 10.46 7.61
N VAL A 144 -3.71 9.72 6.85
CA VAL A 144 -2.43 9.19 7.31
C VAL A 144 -1.35 9.58 6.34
N LEU A 145 -0.23 10.09 6.86
CA LEU A 145 0.92 10.53 6.09
C LEU A 145 2.19 9.98 6.74
N SER A 146 3.22 9.75 5.94
CA SER A 146 4.56 9.38 6.43
C SER A 146 5.58 10.44 6.06
N SER A 147 6.62 10.59 6.87
CA SER A 147 7.79 11.41 6.50
C SER A 147 8.54 10.76 5.33
N GLU A 148 9.31 11.56 4.58
CA GLU A 148 10.07 11.07 3.41
C GLU A 148 11.06 9.95 3.77
N ASP A 149 11.67 10.05 4.95
CA ASP A 149 12.60 9.06 5.52
C ASP A 149 11.89 7.89 6.22
N LYS A 150 10.54 7.90 6.27
CA LYS A 150 9.67 6.92 6.93
C LYS A 150 9.91 6.78 8.44
N SER A 151 10.61 7.71 9.08
CA SER A 151 10.86 7.69 10.52
C SER A 151 9.65 8.12 11.36
N LYS A 152 8.64 8.74 10.71
CA LYS A 152 7.41 9.22 11.34
C LYS A 152 6.17 8.89 10.52
N ILE A 153 5.09 8.55 11.22
CA ILE A 153 3.75 8.44 10.67
C ILE A 153 2.83 9.39 11.43
N MET A 154 2.12 10.25 10.71
CA MET A 154 1.11 11.15 11.28
C MET A 154 -0.28 10.65 10.92
N VAL A 155 -1.10 10.43 11.94
CA VAL A 155 -2.54 10.18 11.80
C VAL A 155 -3.26 11.45 12.23
N PHE A 156 -4.15 11.97 11.40
CA PHE A 156 -4.91 13.17 11.76
C PHE A 156 -6.35 13.14 11.27
N LYS A 157 -7.21 13.88 11.97
CA LYS A 157 -8.62 14.06 11.62
C LYS A 157 -9.01 15.53 11.74
N ILE A 158 -9.99 15.95 10.94
CA ILE A 158 -10.56 17.31 10.98
C ILE A 158 -12.04 17.18 11.31
N ASN A 159 -12.47 17.73 12.45
CA ASN A 159 -13.82 17.50 12.99
C ASN A 159 -14.90 18.44 12.39
N SER A 160 -14.51 19.57 11.80
CA SER A 160 -15.45 20.55 11.25
C SER A 160 -15.35 20.66 9.74
N LYS A 161 -16.50 20.80 9.07
CA LYS A 161 -16.57 21.22 7.66
C LYS A 161 -16.59 22.75 7.51
N ASP A 162 -16.80 23.48 8.60
CA ASP A 162 -16.73 24.94 8.60
C ASP A 162 -15.27 25.37 8.58
N ARG A 163 -14.87 25.97 7.44
CA ARG A 163 -13.50 26.45 7.21
C ARG A 163 -13.03 27.46 8.24
N ARG A 164 -13.94 28.15 8.94
CA ARG A 164 -13.60 29.12 9.99
C ARG A 164 -13.28 28.45 11.33
N ASN A 165 -13.68 27.20 11.52
CA ASN A 165 -13.59 26.47 12.79
C ASN A 165 -12.99 25.08 12.61
N PHE A 166 -11.93 24.95 11.79
CA PHE A 166 -11.23 23.68 11.65
C PHE A 166 -10.53 23.31 12.95
N MET A 167 -11.06 22.31 13.64
CA MET A 167 -10.34 21.63 14.71
C MET A 167 -9.66 20.39 14.15
N THR A 168 -8.33 20.41 14.15
CA THR A 168 -7.49 19.31 13.71
C THR A 168 -6.97 18.57 14.94
N THR A 169 -7.12 17.24 14.95
CA THR A 169 -6.49 16.38 15.94
C THR A 169 -5.42 15.55 15.23
N THR A 170 -4.22 15.52 15.78
CA THR A 170 -3.06 14.84 15.20
C THR A 170 -2.44 13.91 16.23
N ILE A 171 -1.97 12.75 15.78
CA ILE A 171 -1.09 11.84 16.50
C ILE A 171 0.13 11.65 15.62
N LEU A 172 1.32 11.98 16.13
CA LEU A 172 2.59 11.75 15.47
C LEU A 172 3.23 10.54 16.12
N LEU A 173 3.55 9.54 15.33
CA LEU A 173 4.11 8.27 15.76
C LEU A 173 5.49 8.07 15.14
N ASP A 174 6.35 7.30 15.80
CA ASP A 174 7.59 6.78 15.25
C ASP A 174 7.37 5.63 14.25
N ASP A 175 8.49 5.09 13.75
CA ASP A 175 8.52 3.95 12.81
C ASP A 175 8.05 2.63 13.42
N LYS A 176 7.73 2.60 14.71
CA LYS A 176 7.14 1.47 15.45
C LYS A 176 5.69 1.74 15.85
N LEU A 177 5.11 2.85 15.38
CA LEU A 177 3.77 3.33 15.74
C LEU A 177 3.63 3.65 17.25
N GLN A 178 4.70 4.17 17.86
CA GLN A 178 4.76 4.64 19.25
C GLN A 178 4.83 6.17 19.30
N LEU A 179 4.34 6.76 20.40
CA LEU A 179 4.37 8.22 20.66
C LEU A 179 5.79 8.74 20.94
#